data_AF-A0A3D0JQ47-F1
#
_entry.id   AF-A0A3D0JQ47-F1
#
_cell.length_a   1.000
_cell.length_b   1.000
_cell.length_c   1.000
_cell.angle_alpha   90.00
_cell.angle_beta   90.00
_cell.angle_gamma   90.00
#
_symmetry.space_group_name_H-M   'P 1'
#
loop_
_entity.id
_entity.type
_entity.pdbx_description
1 polymer ?
#
loop_
_entity_poly.entity_id
_entity_poly.type
_entity_poly.pdbx_seq_one_letter_code
_entity_poly.pdbx_strand_id
1 'polypeptide(L)'
;FWQQLQRVLGSVDTRLTIADRVPTLDLMMALVAAGYGLGFSSLARINELNNPDVVARPLDDCASMLTTYLVRREGDPAEQLARFIGRVSPAESQALLPDHSLQKEIA
;
A
#
# COMPACT_ATOMS: atom_id res chain seq x y z
N PHE A 1 7.21 3.23 2.36
CA PHE A 1 7.22 1.78 2.11
C PHE A 1 8.06 1.00 3.13
N TRP A 2 9.39 1.19 3.23
CA TRP A 2 10.25 0.39 4.14
C TRP A 2 9.75 0.30 5.59
N GLN A 3 9.36 1.42 6.21
CA GLN A 3 8.82 1.42 7.58
C GLN A 3 7.53 0.59 7.74
N GLN A 4 6.66 0.56 6.72
CA GLN A 4 5.44 -0.28 6.73
C GLN A 4 5.83 -1.75 6.61
N LEU A 5 6.76 -2.06 5.70
CA LEU A 5 7.24 -3.42 5.49
C LEU A 5 7.95 -3.97 6.75
N GLN A 6 8.70 -3.15 7.48
CA GLN A 6 9.32 -3.56 8.75
C GLN A 6 8.29 -4.00 9.80
N ARG A 7 7.08 -3.43 9.82
CA ARG A 7 6.03 -3.86 10.75
C ARG A 7 5.52 -5.26 10.40
N VAL A 8 5.42 -5.56 9.11
CA VAL A 8 5.02 -6.88 8.62
C VAL A 8 6.13 -7.91 8.87
N LEU A 9 7.35 -7.57 8.45
CA LEU A 9 8.51 -8.46 8.53
C LEU A 9 9.08 -8.61 9.94
N GLY A 10 8.78 -7.70 10.86
CA GLY A 10 9.26 -7.75 12.25
C GLY A 10 8.72 -8.93 13.05
N SER A 11 7.68 -9.61 12.56
CA SER A 11 7.14 -10.84 13.13
C SER A 11 7.91 -12.11 12.74
N VAL A 12 8.87 -12.00 11.81
CA VAL A 12 9.62 -13.14 11.30
C VAL A 12 10.85 -13.39 12.18
N ASP A 13 10.96 -14.59 12.74
CA ASP A 13 12.09 -15.00 13.61
C ASP A 13 13.44 -15.14 12.88
N THR A 14 13.40 -15.14 11.55
CA THR A 14 14.60 -15.28 10.70
C THR A 14 15.30 -13.94 10.49
N ARG A 15 16.63 -13.93 10.62
CA ARG A 15 17.45 -12.78 10.25
C ARG A 15 17.32 -12.47 8.75
N LEU A 16 16.82 -11.29 8.45
CA LEU A 16 16.68 -10.80 7.08
C LEU A 16 18.02 -10.25 6.57
N THR A 17 18.46 -10.73 5.40
CA THR A 17 19.61 -10.18 4.67
C THR A 17 19.09 -9.24 3.59
N ILE A 18 19.51 -7.98 3.63
CA ILE A 18 19.14 -6.98 2.62
C ILE A 18 20.17 -7.04 1.50
N ALA A 19 19.77 -7.55 0.34
CA ALA A 19 20.62 -7.56 -0.85
C ALA A 19 20.87 -6.14 -1.39
N ASP A 20 19.81 -5.32 -1.50
CA ASP A 20 19.91 -3.91 -1.91
C ASP A 20 18.67 -3.10 -1.43
N ARG A 21 18.78 -1.77 -1.43
CA ARG A 21 17.69 -0.81 -1.25
C ARG A 21 17.59 0.08 -2.48
N VAL A 22 16.62 -0.24 -3.34
CA VAL A 22 16.44 0.46 -4.62
C VAL A 22 15.38 1.57 -4.53
N PRO A 23 15.53 2.66 -5.29
CA PRO A 23 14.62 3.81 -5.27
C PRO A 23 13.31 3.57 -6.01
N THR A 24 13.25 2.62 -6.95
CA THR A 24 12.12 2.45 -7.86
C THR A 24 11.73 0.98 -8.05
N LEU A 25 10.49 0.76 -8.47
CA LEU A 25 9.92 -0.57 -8.63
C LEU A 25 10.45 -1.29 -9.88
N ASP A 26 10.62 -0.59 -10.99
CA ASP A 26 11.22 -1.10 -12.22
C ASP A 26 12.64 -1.64 -11.99
N LEU A 27 13.47 -0.89 -11.25
CA LEU A 27 14.81 -1.36 -10.88
C LEU A 27 14.75 -2.58 -9.96
N MET A 28 13.84 -2.57 -8.97
CA MET A 28 13.63 -3.75 -8.12
C MET A 28 13.23 -4.98 -8.95
N MET A 29 12.28 -4.83 -9.88
CA MET A 29 11.81 -5.92 -10.74
C MET A 29 12.93 -6.45 -11.63
N ALA A 30 13.79 -5.58 -12.18
CA ALA A 30 14.95 -6.00 -12.97
C ALA A 30 15.93 -6.85 -12.16
N LEU A 31 16.22 -6.46 -10.90
CA LEU A 31 17.11 -7.23 -10.02
C LEU A 31 16.50 -8.57 -9.61
N VAL A 32 15.20 -8.61 -9.33
CA VAL A 32 14.48 -9.86 -9.03
C VAL A 32 14.51 -10.80 -10.24
N ALA A 33 14.21 -10.29 -11.44
CA ALA A 33 14.27 -11.07 -12.68
C ALA A 33 15.69 -11.61 -12.98
N ALA A 34 16.73 -10.84 -12.63
CA ALA A 34 18.12 -11.27 -12.75
C ALA A 34 18.58 -12.25 -11.64
N GLY A 35 17.71 -12.62 -10.69
CA GLY A 35 18.00 -13.63 -9.67
C GLY A 35 18.75 -13.11 -8.44
N TYR A 36 18.81 -11.80 -8.21
CA TYR A 36 19.47 -11.22 -7.03
C TYR A 36 18.71 -11.47 -5.71
N GLY A 37 17.44 -11.86 -5.77
CA GLY A 37 16.64 -12.19 -4.60
C GLY A 37 15.16 -11.95 -4.80
N LEU A 38 14.46 -11.66 -3.70
CA LEU A 38 13.03 -11.35 -3.67
C LEU A 38 12.79 -9.86 -3.38
N GLY A 39 11.71 -9.34 -3.95
CA GLY A 39 11.25 -7.97 -3.77
C GLY A 39 9.90 -7.91 -3.06
N PHE A 40 9.59 -6.74 -2.50
CA PHE A 40 8.30 -6.48 -1.85
C PHE A 40 7.63 -5.27 -2.48
N SER A 41 6.36 -5.39 -2.83
CA SER A 41 5.53 -4.31 -3.34
C SER A 41 4.05 -4.64 -3.14
N SER A 42 3.16 -3.70 -3.43
CA SER A 42 1.73 -3.99 -3.48
C SER A 42 1.37 -4.74 -4.75
N LEU A 43 0.31 -5.56 -4.70
CA LEU A 43 -0.16 -6.33 -5.84
C LEU A 43 -0.50 -5.43 -7.04
N ALA A 44 -1.16 -4.28 -6.79
CA ALA A 44 -1.48 -3.30 -7.84
C ALA A 44 -0.23 -2.84 -8.61
N ARG A 45 0.84 -2.52 -7.88
CA ARG A 45 2.10 -2.05 -8.45
C ARG A 45 2.86 -3.14 -9.21
N ILE A 46 2.84 -4.38 -8.73
CA ILE A 46 3.46 -5.51 -9.44
C ILE A 46 2.73 -5.78 -10.76
N ASN A 47 1.40 -5.74 -10.73
CA ASN A 47 0.56 -5.96 -11.92
C ASN A 47 0.75 -4.88 -12.99
N GLU A 48 1.09 -3.63 -12.61
CA GLU A 48 1.38 -2.55 -13.57
C GLU A 48 2.59 -2.86 -14.47
N LEU A 49 3.66 -3.47 -13.93
CA LEU A 49 4.84 -3.83 -14.72
C LEU A 49 4.71 -5.17 -15.44
N ASN A 50 3.95 -6.12 -14.88
CA ASN A 50 3.67 -7.43 -15.47
C ASN A 50 4.90 -8.13 -16.09
N ASN A 51 6.02 -8.16 -15.36
CA ASN A 51 7.26 -8.76 -15.84
C ASN A 51 7.11 -10.30 -15.90
N PRO A 52 7.27 -10.95 -17.06
CA PRO A 52 7.03 -12.39 -17.23
C PRO A 52 8.02 -13.28 -16.48
N ASP A 53 9.20 -12.76 -16.13
CA ASP A 53 10.24 -13.51 -15.42
C ASP A 53 10.08 -13.45 -13.89
N VAL A 54 9.06 -12.73 -13.40
CA VAL A 54 8.82 -12.52 -11.98
C VAL A 54 7.43 -13.02 -11.59
N VAL A 55 7.38 -13.92 -10.62
CA VAL A 55 6.12 -14.42 -10.05
C VAL A 55 5.78 -13.67 -8.78
N ALA A 56 4.57 -13.13 -8.70
CA ALA A 56 4.04 -12.53 -7.48
C ALA A 56 3.49 -13.60 -6.53
N ARG A 57 3.89 -13.56 -5.26
CA ARG A 57 3.33 -14.41 -4.20
C ARG A 57 2.74 -13.52 -3.09
N PRO A 58 1.45 -13.69 -2.74
CA PRO A 58 0.86 -13.02 -1.59
C PRO A 58 1.59 -13.41 -0.30
N LEU A 59 1.63 -12.50 0.68
CA LEU A 59 2.04 -12.85 2.04
C LEU A 59 0.90 -13.65 2.68
N ASP A 60 1.21 -14.77 3.33
CA ASP A 60 0.25 -15.80 3.77
C ASP A 60 -0.73 -15.33 4.88
N ASP A 61 -0.70 -14.06 5.29
CA ASP A 61 -1.56 -13.54 6.36
C ASP A 61 -2.37 -12.30 5.93
N CYS A 62 -3.67 -12.33 6.28
CA CYS A 62 -4.68 -11.34 5.93
C CYS A 62 -4.40 -9.93 6.52
N ALA A 63 -3.41 -9.82 7.42
CA ALA A 63 -3.02 -8.61 8.12
C ALA A 63 -2.13 -7.64 7.32
N SER A 64 -1.60 -8.03 6.16
CA SER A 64 -0.71 -7.17 5.35
C SER A 64 -1.48 -6.25 4.40
N MET A 65 -2.53 -5.59 4.88
CA MET A 65 -3.33 -4.67 4.07
C MET A 65 -2.61 -3.33 3.90
N LEU A 66 -2.38 -2.93 2.64
CA LEU A 66 -1.89 -1.59 2.30
C LEU A 66 -3.07 -0.70 1.92
N THR A 67 -3.40 0.26 2.77
CA THR A 67 -4.47 1.22 2.51
C THR A 67 -3.97 2.42 1.73
N THR A 68 -4.60 2.71 0.59
CA THR A 68 -4.38 3.96 -0.17
C THR A 68 -5.27 5.05 0.40
N TYR A 69 -4.67 6.10 0.96
CA TYR A 69 -5.42 7.23 1.51
C TYR A 69 -5.46 8.40 0.54
N LEU A 70 -6.61 9.03 0.43
CA LEU A 70 -6.74 10.36 -0.16
C LEU A 70 -6.66 11.39 0.96
N VAL A 71 -5.59 12.18 0.98
CA VAL A 71 -5.41 13.25 1.96
C VAL A 71 -5.84 14.58 1.33
N ARG A 72 -6.63 15.35 2.06
CA ARG A 72 -7.07 16.68 1.66
C ARG A 72 -6.94 17.65 2.83
N ARG A 73 -6.84 18.95 2.51
CA ARG A 73 -6.98 19.99 3.51
C ARG A 73 -8.39 19.99 4.09
N GLU A 74 -8.51 20.27 5.37
CA GLU A 74 -9.77 20.48 6.06
C GLU A 74 -10.52 21.72 5.50
N GLY A 75 -11.85 21.69 5.51
CA GLY A 75 -12.73 22.70 4.91
C GLY A 75 -13.46 22.22 3.65
N ASP A 76 -14.19 23.11 2.98
CA ASP A 76 -14.96 22.75 1.78
C ASP A 76 -14.03 22.51 0.58
N PRO A 77 -14.13 21.34 -0.09
CA PRO A 77 -13.32 21.08 -1.27
C PRO A 77 -13.79 21.94 -2.44
N ALA A 78 -12.84 22.33 -3.30
CA ALA A 78 -13.18 22.85 -4.63
C ALA A 78 -14.02 21.82 -5.39
N GLU A 79 -14.92 22.29 -6.26
CA GLU A 79 -15.87 21.43 -6.96
C GLU A 79 -15.19 20.29 -7.72
N GLN A 80 -14.05 20.57 -8.36
CA GLN A 80 -13.26 19.57 -9.08
C GLN A 80 -12.73 18.46 -8.15
N LEU A 81 -12.32 18.82 -6.94
CA LEU A 81 -11.87 17.87 -5.93
C LEU A 81 -13.05 17.06 -5.39
N ALA A 82 -14.21 17.68 -5.16
CA ALA A 82 -15.42 16.98 -4.76
C ALA A 82 -15.83 15.92 -5.81
N ARG A 83 -15.82 16.29 -7.09
CA ARG A 83 -16.08 15.36 -8.21
C ARG A 83 -15.01 14.26 -8.32
N PHE A 84 -13.75 14.55 -8.02
CA PHE A 84 -12.70 13.53 -7.99
C PHE A 84 -12.91 12.54 -6.84
N ILE A 85 -13.16 13.03 -5.63
CA ILE A 85 -13.47 12.21 -4.45
C ILE A 85 -14.65 11.28 -4.74
N GLY A 86 -15.72 11.79 -5.35
CA GLY A 86 -16.87 10.98 -5.75
C GLY A 86 -16.55 9.89 -6.78
N ARG A 87 -15.52 10.06 -7.62
CA ARG A 87 -15.08 9.03 -8.58
C ARG A 87 -14.18 7.96 -7.95
N VAL A 88 -13.38 8.33 -6.97
CA VAL A 88 -12.38 7.43 -6.36
C VAL A 88 -12.83 6.80 -5.04
N SER A 89 -13.98 7.22 -4.51
CA SER A 89 -14.61 6.62 -3.32
C SER A 89 -15.73 5.68 -3.76
N PRO A 90 -15.47 4.36 -3.93
CA PRO A 90 -16.54 3.42 -4.25
C PRO A 90 -17.53 3.31 -3.09
N ALA A 91 -18.81 3.07 -3.38
CA ALA A 91 -19.89 3.00 -2.39
C ALA A 91 -19.66 1.93 -1.30
N GLU A 92 -18.89 0.88 -1.60
CA GLU A 92 -18.55 -0.19 -0.67
C GLU A 92 -17.51 0.21 0.39
N SER A 93 -16.69 1.23 0.12
CA SER A 93 -15.71 1.71 1.11
C SER A 93 -16.39 2.38 2.30
N GLN A 94 -17.60 2.94 2.15
CA GLN A 94 -18.33 3.61 3.25
C GLN A 94 -18.82 2.63 4.33
N ALA A 95 -18.98 1.34 4.02
CA ALA A 95 -19.46 0.34 4.98
C ALA A 95 -18.37 -0.16 5.96
N LEU A 96 -17.09 0.11 5.67
CA LEU A 96 -15.93 -0.35 6.45
C LEU A 96 -15.30 0.73 7.34
N LEU A 97 -15.84 1.96 7.34
CA LEU A 97 -15.38 3.00 8.27
C LEU A 97 -16.08 2.75 9.62
N PRO A 98 -15.34 2.48 10.71
CA PRO A 98 -15.92 2.55 12.04
C PRO A 98 -16.42 3.97 12.27
N ASP A 99 -17.70 4.07 12.59
CA ASP A 99 -18.44 5.28 12.89
C ASP A 99 -17.61 6.22 13.80
N HIS A 100 -17.13 7.33 13.23
CA HIS A 100 -16.49 8.42 13.99
C HIS A 100 -17.50 9.53 14.29
N SER A 101 -18.79 9.18 14.42
CA SER A 101 -19.74 10.09 15.04
C SER A 101 -19.51 10.14 16.57
N LEU A 102 -19.38 11.39 17.06
CA LEU A 102 -19.31 11.83 18.46
C LEU A 102 -17.91 11.91 19.13
N GLN A 103 -17.10 12.86 18.64
CA GLN A 103 -16.36 13.76 19.55
C GLN A 103 -16.73 15.22 19.25
N LYS A 104 -18.01 15.54 19.49
CA LYS A 104 -18.45 16.90 19.84
C LYS A 104 -19.09 16.80 21.22
N GLU A 105 -18.26 16.72 22.24
CA GLU A 105 -18.55 17.18 23.61
C GLU A 105 -17.28 16.96 24.43
N ILE A 106 -16.62 18.04 24.81
CA ILE A 106 -16.36 18.40 26.21
C ILE A 106 -16.06 19.91 26.19
N ALA A 107 -16.74 20.59 27.10
CA ALA A 107 -16.81 22.03 27.32
C ALA A 107 -15.45 22.70 27.59
#